data_AF-A0A0K2UBL9-F1
#
_entry.id   AF-A0A0K2UBL9-F1
#
_cell.length_a   1.000
_cell.length_b   1.000
_cell.length_c   1.000
_cell.angle_alpha   90.00
_cell.angle_beta   90.00
_cell.angle_gamma   90.00
#
_symmetry.space_group_name_H-M   'P 1'
#
loop_
_entity.id
_entity.type
_entity.pdbx_description
1 polymer ?
#
loop_
_entity_poly.entity_id
_entity_poly.type
_entity_poly.pdbx_seq_one_letter_code
_entity_poly.pdbx_strand_id
1 'polypeptide(L)'
;MASSSYQPMVIGMCSLILCIKEQTYNNIEFLVLKNLCYQCILRHNFLKEYSNVEIPFGVPRKPLKIYNLTILNVPSPTLFCNLATDYKPIAIKARQFSLPHQEDIDSEITRILREGIIEERYHQ
;
A
#
# COMPACT_ATOMS: atom_id res chain seq x y z
N MET A 1 0.47 -19.05 -11.86
CA MET A 1 -0.56 -18.00 -11.69
C MET A 1 -0.29 -16.92 -12.71
N ALA A 2 -1.28 -16.61 -13.54
CA ALA A 2 -1.13 -15.73 -14.71
C ALA A 2 -0.71 -14.32 -14.27
N SER A 3 0.45 -13.85 -14.75
CA SER A 3 0.76 -12.42 -14.73
C SER A 3 -0.10 -11.77 -15.80
N SER A 4 -1.20 -11.12 -15.42
CA SER A 4 -1.82 -10.15 -16.32
C SER A 4 -0.77 -9.08 -16.58
N SER A 5 -0.32 -8.95 -17.82
CA SER A 5 0.59 -7.88 -18.23
C SER A 5 -0.12 -6.55 -18.00
N TYR A 6 0.13 -5.92 -16.86
CA TYR A 6 -0.37 -4.58 -16.60
C TYR A 6 0.32 -3.64 -17.59
N GLN A 7 -0.43 -3.15 -18.57
CA GLN A 7 0.03 -2.13 -19.51
C GLN A 7 -0.41 -0.76 -18.96
N PRO A 8 0.45 -0.07 -18.18
CA PRO A 8 0.09 1.26 -17.68
C PRO A 8 -0.08 2.23 -18.85
N MET A 9 -1.10 3.07 -18.79
CA MET A 9 -1.33 4.12 -19.79
C MET A 9 -0.19 5.14 -19.74
N VAL A 10 0.60 5.22 -20.81
CA VAL A 10 1.64 6.23 -21.01
C VAL A 10 0.96 7.54 -21.39
N ILE A 11 1.17 8.60 -20.59
CA ILE A 11 0.67 9.95 -20.87
C ILE A 11 1.62 10.68 -21.84
N GLY A 12 2.91 10.35 -21.80
CA GLY A 12 3.90 10.99 -22.65
C GLY A 12 5.29 10.39 -22.50
N MET A 13 6.23 10.90 -23.28
CA MET A 13 7.62 10.51 -23.27
C MET A 13 8.50 11.75 -23.20
N CYS A 14 9.60 11.68 -22.45
CA CYS A 14 10.62 12.73 -22.44
C CYS A 14 12.02 12.13 -22.51
N SER A 15 12.93 12.84 -23.15
CA SER A 15 14.35 12.48 -23.20
C SER A 15 15.11 13.38 -22.23
N LEU A 16 15.88 12.77 -21.34
CA LEU A 16 16.59 13.47 -20.28
C LEU A 16 18.09 13.16 -20.35
N ILE A 17 18.90 14.11 -19.91
CA ILE A 17 20.29 13.85 -19.54
C ILE A 17 20.29 13.49 -18.05
N LEU A 18 20.69 12.26 -17.75
CA LEU A 18 20.70 11.71 -16.40
C LEU A 18 22.13 11.67 -15.88
N CYS A 19 22.42 12.31 -14.75
CA CYS A 19 23.73 12.24 -14.11
C CYS A 19 23.64 11.38 -12.85
N ILE A 20 24.36 10.25 -12.82
CA ILE A 20 24.45 9.36 -11.66
C ILE A 20 25.92 9.10 -11.36
N LYS A 21 26.36 9.44 -10.14
CA LYS A 21 27.73 9.22 -9.64
C LYS A 21 28.79 9.63 -10.67
N GLU A 22 28.71 10.89 -11.11
CA GLU A 22 29.64 11.51 -12.06
C GLU A 22 29.62 10.91 -13.49
N GLN A 23 28.75 9.94 -13.76
CA GLN A 23 28.49 9.45 -15.11
C GLN A 23 27.27 10.15 -15.70
N THR A 24 27.46 10.71 -16.89
CA THR A 24 26.39 11.36 -17.64
C THR A 24 25.84 10.39 -18.68
N TYR A 25 24.55 10.13 -18.61
CA TYR A 25 23.80 9.35 -19.59
C TYR A 25 22.96 10.30 -20.42
N ASN A 26 23.32 10.45 -21.69
CA ASN A 26 22.62 11.34 -22.61
C ASN A 26 21.45 10.63 -23.29
N ASN A 27 20.37 11.36 -23.53
CA ASN A 27 19.19 10.91 -24.28
C ASN A 27 18.55 9.64 -23.72
N ILE A 28 18.43 9.54 -22.39
CA ILE A 28 17.65 8.46 -21.78
C ILE A 28 16.16 8.79 -21.95
N GLU A 29 15.41 7.89 -22.58
CA GLU A 29 13.97 8.00 -22.75
C GLU A 29 13.25 7.54 -21.48
N PHE A 30 12.41 8.42 -20.93
CA PHE A 30 11.52 8.13 -19.82
C PHE A 30 10.07 8.19 -20.30
N LEU A 31 9.29 7.21 -19.86
CA LEU A 31 7.85 7.17 -20.08
C LEU A 31 7.14 7.73 -18.85
N VAL A 32 6.26 8.71 -19.07
CA VAL A 32 5.42 9.30 -18.04
C VAL A 32 4.13 8.47 -17.97
N LEU A 33 3.90 7.80 -16.84
CA LEU A 33 2.75 6.91 -16.65
C LEU A 33 1.65 7.59 -15.82
N LYS A 34 0.38 7.39 -16.20
CA LYS A 34 -0.78 7.85 -15.40
C LYS A 34 -1.07 6.86 -14.30
N ASN A 35 -1.30 7.35 -13.08
CA ASN A 35 -1.75 6.56 -11.93
C ASN A 35 -0.84 5.35 -11.66
N LEU A 36 0.44 5.60 -11.37
CA LEU A 36 1.40 4.57 -10.98
C LEU A 36 1.07 3.99 -9.57
N CYS A 37 -0.10 3.39 -9.42
CA CYS A 37 -0.49 2.60 -8.27
C CYS A 37 -0.19 1.14 -8.60
N TYR A 38 0.91 0.63 -8.06
CA TYR A 38 1.28 -0.77 -8.20
C TYR A 38 0.31 -1.68 -7.41
N GLN A 39 0.10 -2.90 -7.90
CA GLN A 39 -0.74 -3.93 -7.24
C GLN A 39 -0.16 -4.40 -5.89
N CYS A 40 1.12 -4.14 -5.63
CA CYS A 40 1.78 -4.47 -4.38
C CYS A 40 2.70 -3.32 -3.96
N ILE A 41 2.45 -2.76 -2.78
CA ILE A 41 3.34 -1.79 -2.13
C ILE A 41 4.12 -2.56 -1.07
N LEU A 42 5.39 -2.85 -1.35
CA LEU A 42 6.29 -3.45 -0.36
C LEU A 42 6.70 -2.38 0.65
N ARG A 43 6.20 -2.50 1.88
CA ARG A 43 6.58 -1.61 2.97
C ARG A 43 8.02 -1.86 3.37
N HIS A 44 8.67 -0.80 3.84
CA HIS A 44 10.05 -0.84 4.30
C HIS A 44 10.32 -1.92 5.37
N ASN A 45 9.34 -2.20 6.23
CA ASN A 45 9.40 -3.21 7.28
C ASN A 45 9.72 -4.59 6.71
N PHE A 46 9.11 -4.92 5.56
CA PHE A 46 9.34 -6.17 4.84
C PHE A 46 10.71 -6.17 4.16
N LEU A 47 11.08 -5.05 3.51
CA LEU A 47 12.39 -4.93 2.85
C LEU A 47 13.57 -5.03 3.83
N LYS A 48 13.39 -4.62 5.09
CA LYS A 48 14.39 -4.75 6.16
C LYS A 48 14.73 -6.19 6.53
N GLU A 49 13.88 -7.16 6.20
CA GLU A 49 14.11 -8.57 6.48
C GLU A 49 15.11 -9.21 5.51
N TYR A 50 15.46 -8.52 4.42
CA TYR A 50 16.33 -9.02 3.36
C TYR A 50 17.65 -8.24 3.31
N SER A 51 18.74 -8.94 2.97
CA SER A 51 20.06 -8.33 2.81
C SER A 51 20.18 -7.44 1.57
N ASN A 52 19.42 -7.72 0.51
CA ASN A 52 19.53 -7.06 -0.78
C ASN A 52 18.26 -7.25 -1.63
N VAL A 53 18.03 -6.31 -2.56
CA VAL A 53 17.02 -6.41 -3.62
C VAL A 53 17.74 -6.38 -4.97
N GLU A 54 17.50 -7.40 -5.80
CA GLU A 54 18.08 -7.52 -7.14
C GLU A 54 17.01 -7.35 -8.21
N ILE A 55 17.24 -6.44 -9.14
CA ILE A 55 16.33 -6.17 -10.27
C ILE A 55 17.11 -6.46 -11.57
N PRO A 56 17.01 -7.68 -12.13
CA PRO A 56 17.73 -8.05 -13.34
C PRO A 56 17.09 -7.40 -14.58
N PHE A 57 17.89 -6.67 -15.37
CA PHE A 57 17.43 -5.99 -16.59
C PHE A 57 17.82 -6.73 -17.90
N GLY A 58 18.44 -7.91 -17.82
CA GLY A 58 18.76 -8.74 -18.99
C GLY A 58 19.89 -8.24 -19.91
N VAL A 59 20.56 -7.14 -19.57
CA VAL A 59 21.65 -6.54 -20.37
C VAL A 59 23.02 -6.86 -19.74
N PRO A 60 24.07 -7.20 -20.50
CA PRO A 60 25.40 -7.56 -19.99
C PRO A 60 26.24 -6.37 -19.44
N ARG A 61 25.60 -5.27 -19.03
CA ARG A 61 26.30 -4.14 -18.39
C ARG A 61 26.61 -4.43 -16.92
N LYS A 62 27.63 -3.76 -16.37
CA LYS A 62 27.95 -3.82 -14.94
C LYS A 62 26.70 -3.48 -14.11
N PRO A 63 26.47 -4.19 -12.99
CA PRO A 63 25.28 -3.98 -12.17
C PRO A 63 25.25 -2.56 -11.60
N LEU A 64 24.09 -1.90 -11.70
CA LEU A 64 23.85 -0.62 -11.06
C LEU A 64 23.66 -0.86 -9.55
N LYS A 65 24.65 -0.45 -8.74
CA LYS A 65 24.56 -0.51 -7.28
C LYS A 65 24.04 0.81 -6.72
N ILE A 66 22.82 0.81 -6.19
CA ILE A 66 22.25 1.96 -5.48
C ILE A 66 22.63 1.81 -4.00
N TYR A 67 23.53 2.67 -3.50
CA TYR A 67 24.09 2.53 -2.14
C TYR A 67 23.22 3.15 -1.05
N ASN A 68 22.45 4.19 -1.39
CA ASN A 68 21.55 4.87 -0.47
C ASN A 68 20.25 5.17 -1.20
N LEU A 69 19.14 4.70 -0.63
CA LEU A 69 17.79 5.12 -0.97
C LEU A 69 17.30 5.98 0.20
N THR A 70 16.92 7.23 -0.06
CA THR A 70 16.32 8.07 0.97
C THR A 70 14.87 7.66 1.17
N ILE A 71 14.47 7.47 2.42
CA ILE A 71 13.11 7.11 2.78
C ILE A 71 12.22 8.35 2.57
N LEU A 72 11.28 8.27 1.63
CA LEU A 72 10.18 9.22 1.58
C LEU A 72 9.12 8.77 2.59
N ASN A 73 9.02 9.47 3.71
CA ASN A 73 7.98 9.21 4.70
C ASN A 73 6.66 9.78 4.18
N VAL A 74 5.87 8.96 3.50
CA VAL A 74 4.52 9.33 3.10
C VAL A 74 3.64 9.21 4.35
N PRO A 75 3.05 10.31 4.85
CA PRO A 75 2.17 10.22 6.00
C PRO A 75 1.01 9.29 5.66
N SER A 76 0.67 8.40 6.60
CA SER A 76 -0.53 7.58 6.46
C SER A 76 -1.72 8.50 6.18
N PRO A 77 -2.62 8.14 5.25
CA PRO A 77 -3.85 8.88 5.09
C PRO A 77 -4.55 8.92 6.45
N THR A 78 -4.96 10.11 6.87
CA THR A 78 -5.70 10.26 8.11
C THR A 78 -7.02 9.51 7.97
N LEU A 79 -7.23 8.49 8.81
CA LEU A 79 -8.43 7.64 8.81
C LEU A 79 -9.74 8.46 8.90
N PHE A 80 -9.62 9.69 9.38
CA PHE A 80 -10.70 10.63 9.62
C PHE A 80 -10.53 11.94 8.84
N CYS A 81 -9.82 11.93 7.70
CA CYS A 81 -9.64 13.14 6.87
C CYS A 81 -10.96 13.82 6.47
N ASN A 82 -12.03 13.04 6.40
CA ASN A 82 -13.37 13.51 6.05
C ASN A 82 -14.23 13.90 7.26
N LEU A 83 -13.73 13.76 8.49
CA LEU A 83 -14.41 14.22 9.71
C LEU A 83 -13.93 15.62 10.08
N ALA A 84 -14.84 16.47 10.52
CA ALA A 84 -14.46 17.73 11.16
C ALA A 84 -13.67 17.47 12.46
N THR A 85 -12.77 18.38 12.79
CA THR A 85 -11.81 18.25 13.90
C THR A 85 -12.43 18.21 15.29
N ASP A 86 -13.70 18.60 15.41
CA ASP A 86 -14.47 18.63 16.64
C ASP A 86 -15.25 17.33 16.93
N TYR A 87 -15.33 16.40 15.97
CA TYR A 87 -15.95 15.09 16.20
C TYR A 87 -15.07 14.20 17.08
N LYS A 88 -15.66 13.67 18.15
CA LYS A 88 -15.02 12.71 19.06
C LYS A 88 -15.70 11.35 18.94
N PRO A 89 -14.96 10.24 19.03
CA PRO A 89 -15.56 8.91 19.14
C PRO A 89 -16.52 8.87 20.32
N ILE A 90 -17.72 8.35 20.11
CA ILE A 90 -18.71 8.18 21.19
C ILE A 90 -18.77 6.68 21.51
N ALA A 91 -18.36 6.33 22.73
CA ALA A 91 -18.58 5.00 23.28
C ALA A 91 -19.96 4.98 23.97
N ILE A 92 -20.89 4.22 23.43
CA ILE A 92 -22.23 4.04 24.01
C ILE A 92 -22.34 2.58 24.48
N LYS A 93 -22.86 2.38 25.69
CA LYS A 93 -23.15 1.02 26.19
C LYS A 93 -24.24 0.39 25.32
N ALA A 94 -24.10 -0.91 25.03
CA ALA A 94 -25.14 -1.67 24.38
C ALA A 94 -26.43 -1.64 25.23
N ARG A 95 -27.59 -1.62 24.55
CA ARG A 95 -28.89 -1.75 25.22
C ARG A 95 -29.03 -3.16 25.78
N GLN A 96 -29.79 -3.31 26.85
CA GLN A 96 -30.14 -4.63 27.38
C GLN A 96 -31.27 -5.23 26.53
N PHE A 97 -31.15 -6.51 26.19
CA PHE A 97 -32.14 -7.26 25.43
C PHE A 97 -32.74 -8.37 26.28
N SER A 98 -33.93 -8.86 25.91
CA SER A 98 -34.49 -10.07 26.49
C SER A 98 -33.66 -11.29 26.05
N LEU A 99 -33.67 -12.36 26.85
CA LEU A 99 -32.91 -13.58 26.55
C LEU A 99 -33.12 -14.13 25.14
N PRO A 100 -34.38 -14.25 24.62
CA PRO A 100 -34.58 -14.76 23.27
C PRO A 100 -33.96 -13.85 22.19
N HIS A 101 -34.05 -12.53 22.38
CA HIS A 101 -33.47 -11.58 21.43
C HIS A 101 -31.94 -11.59 21.48
N GLN A 102 -31.35 -11.88 22.64
CA GLN A 102 -29.91 -11.99 22.77
C GLN A 102 -29.38 -13.22 22.02
N GLU A 103 -30.07 -14.36 22.10
CA GLU A 103 -29.72 -15.57 21.34
C GLU A 103 -29.75 -15.32 19.83
N ASP A 104 -30.78 -14.61 19.33
CA ASP A 104 -30.88 -14.22 17.93
C ASP A 104 -29.70 -13.33 17.51
N ILE A 105 -29.38 -12.31 18.32
CA ILE A 105 -28.25 -11.39 18.07
C ILE A 105 -26.92 -12.16 18.03
N ASP A 106 -26.67 -13.04 19.00
CA ASP A 106 -25.43 -13.80 19.08
C ASP A 106 -25.28 -14.77 17.89
N SER A 107 -26.38 -15.36 17.44
CA SER A 107 -26.40 -16.22 16.25
C SER A 107 -26.05 -15.45 14.97
N GLU A 108 -26.58 -14.23 14.84
CA GLU A 108 -26.33 -13.35 13.70
C GLU A 108 -24.88 -12.89 13.70
N ILE A 109 -24.34 -12.43 14.84
CA ILE A 109 -22.94 -12.04 15.03
C ILE A 109 -22.01 -13.19 14.61
N THR A 110 -22.32 -14.42 15.04
CA THR A 110 -21.53 -15.61 14.69
C THR A 110 -21.55 -15.87 13.18
N ARG A 111 -22.70 -15.69 12.52
CA ARG A 111 -22.80 -15.86 11.07
C ARG A 111 -21.95 -14.83 10.33
N ILE A 112 -22.07 -13.54 10.66
CA ILE A 112 -21.34 -12.47 9.98
C ILE A 112 -19.84 -12.47 10.26
N LEU A 113 -19.41 -12.97 11.43
CA LEU A 113 -18.00 -13.25 11.72
C LEU A 113 -17.47 -14.38 10.82
N ARG A 114 -18.23 -15.48 10.69
CA ARG A 114 -17.85 -16.61 9.82
C ARG A 114 -17.77 -16.21 8.35
N GLU A 115 -18.67 -15.33 7.91
CA GLU A 115 -18.69 -14.79 6.54
C GLU A 115 -17.58 -13.75 6.29
N GLY A 116 -16.85 -13.33 7.33
CA GLY A 116 -15.77 -12.34 7.22
C GLY A 116 -16.26 -10.92 6.95
N ILE A 117 -17.54 -10.63 7.24
CA ILE A 117 -18.15 -9.31 7.07
C ILE A 117 -17.67 -8.36 8.18
N ILE A 118 -17.46 -8.89 9.38
CA ILE A 118 -16.90 -8.17 10.53
C ILE A 118 -15.71 -8.92 11.14
N GLU A 119 -14.93 -8.21 11.96
CA GLU A 119 -13.77 -8.73 12.69
C GLU A 119 -13.85 -8.35 14.18
N GLU A 120 -13.25 -9.16 15.04
CA GLU A 120 -13.07 -8.80 16.44
C GLU A 120 -12.06 -7.66 16.56
N ARG A 121 -12.42 -6.58 17.27
CA ARG A 121 -11.49 -5.53 17.64
C ARG A 121 -11.18 -5.58 19.13
N TYR A 122 -9.90 -5.74 19.44
CA TYR A 122 -9.36 -5.57 20.78
C TYR A 122 -8.90 -4.12 20.97
N HIS A 123 -9.32 -3.49 22.06
CA HIS A 123 -8.75 -2.20 22.48
C HIS A 123 -7.33 -2.46 23.04
N GLN A 124 -6.31 -1.87 22.41
CA GLN A 124 -4.97 -1.69 22.98
C GLN A 124 -4.89 -0.37 23.73
#